data_AF-A0A7V1CV63-F1
#
_entry.id   AF-A0A7V1CV63-F1
#
_cell.length_a   1.000
_cell.length_b   1.000
_cell.length_c   1.000
_cell.angle_alpha   90.00
_cell.angle_beta   90.00
_cell.angle_gamma   90.00
#
_symmetry.space_group_name_H-M   'P 1'
#
loop_
_entity.id
_entity.type
_entity.pdbx_description
1 polymer ?
#
loop_
_entity_poly.entity_id
_entity_poly.type
_entity_poly.pdbx_seq_one_letter_code
_entity_poly.pdbx_strand_id
1 'polypeptide(L)'
;ITGGYFNWAVWYHEVIEHAEEEHFVLTKNLHSSDISFQHILDDSKKQIPTFNGTFLVMPLEPDENITLFGEVDTSNPLTSEYANTVSYDKQTGEHLTNWDIREVGIGWQVIDSFRKLHFGYFAGLISKILWCVIGLSPVWLAGTGFYLWFTRRRRKKHSQKNRFNKRSTARA
;
A
#
# COMPACT_ATOMS: atom_id res chain seq x y z
N ILE A 1 -1.58 9.34 -5.23
CA ILE A 1 -2.80 8.65 -5.74
C ILE A 1 -2.94 7.30 -5.02
N THR A 2 -2.02 6.35 -5.17
CA THR A 2 -2.09 5.05 -4.46
C THR A 2 -2.06 5.19 -2.94
N GLY A 3 -1.25 6.08 -2.36
CA GLY A 3 -1.26 6.32 -0.91
C GLY A 3 -2.57 6.95 -0.39
N GLY A 4 -3.26 7.73 -1.22
CA GLY A 4 -4.59 8.24 -0.88
C GLY A 4 -5.62 7.12 -0.84
N TYR A 5 -5.54 6.18 -1.81
CA TYR A 5 -6.34 4.96 -1.80
C TYR A 5 -6.10 4.14 -0.52
N PHE A 6 -4.85 3.90 -0.12
CA PHE A 6 -4.56 3.14 1.09
C PHE A 6 -5.09 3.82 2.36
N ASN A 7 -4.90 5.14 2.50
CA ASN A 7 -5.49 5.88 3.62
C ASN A 7 -7.02 5.80 3.62
N TRP A 8 -7.65 5.89 2.45
CA TRP A 8 -9.10 5.79 2.34
C TRP A 8 -9.60 4.37 2.63
N ALA A 9 -8.92 3.33 2.14
CA ALA A 9 -9.27 1.94 2.37
C ALA A 9 -9.17 1.59 3.85
N VAL A 10 -8.11 2.04 4.53
CA VAL A 10 -7.96 1.88 5.99
C VAL A 10 -9.05 2.63 6.74
N TRP A 11 -9.31 3.89 6.37
CA TRP A 11 -10.39 4.66 7.00
C TRP A 11 -11.77 4.03 6.78
N TYR A 12 -12.04 3.53 5.58
CA TYR A 12 -13.29 2.84 5.25
C TYR A 12 -13.46 1.58 6.10
N HIS A 13 -12.43 0.74 6.16
CA HIS A 13 -12.43 -0.48 6.96
C HIS A 13 -12.64 -0.15 8.44
N GLU A 14 -11.90 0.83 8.99
CA GLU A 14 -12.06 1.27 10.38
C GLU A 14 -13.47 1.80 10.69
N VAL A 15 -14.04 2.63 9.81
CA VAL A 15 -15.32 3.32 10.07
C VAL A 15 -16.54 2.44 9.77
N ILE A 16 -16.39 1.39 8.97
CA ILE A 16 -17.54 0.56 8.57
C ILE A 16 -17.50 -0.78 9.27
N GLU A 17 -16.33 -1.38 9.39
CA GLU A 17 -16.19 -2.69 10.02
C GLU A 17 -15.91 -2.55 11.53
N HIS A 18 -15.26 -1.45 11.98
CA HIS A 18 -14.85 -1.26 13.38
C HIS A 18 -15.46 -0.03 14.06
N ALA A 19 -16.48 0.62 13.49
CA ALA A 19 -17.06 1.83 14.09
C ALA A 19 -17.77 1.59 15.43
N GLU A 20 -18.22 0.37 15.70
CA GLU A 20 -18.98 0.01 16.91
C GLU A 20 -18.46 -1.23 17.64
N GLU A 21 -17.44 -1.92 17.13
CA GLU A 21 -16.91 -3.16 17.71
C GLU A 21 -15.62 -2.90 18.50
N GLU A 22 -15.56 -3.35 19.76
CA GLU A 22 -14.31 -3.35 20.53
C GLU A 22 -13.34 -4.36 19.92
N HIS A 23 -12.09 -3.95 19.66
CA HIS A 23 -11.05 -4.84 19.12
C HIS A 23 -11.00 -6.17 19.89
N PHE A 24 -11.17 -7.28 19.18
CA PHE A 24 -11.16 -8.60 19.79
C PHE A 24 -9.78 -8.91 20.37
N VAL A 25 -9.70 -9.11 21.68
CA VAL A 25 -8.48 -9.53 22.35
C VAL A 25 -8.39 -11.05 22.32
N LEU A 26 -7.38 -11.57 21.63
CA LEU A 26 -7.03 -12.99 21.60
C LEU A 26 -6.71 -13.49 23.01
N THR A 27 -7.66 -14.18 23.62
CA THR A 27 -7.53 -14.78 24.96
C THR A 27 -7.23 -16.27 24.93
N LYS A 28 -7.53 -16.92 23.80
CA LYS A 28 -7.36 -18.35 23.59
C LYS A 28 -7.06 -18.63 22.13
N ASN A 29 -6.63 -19.86 21.85
CA ASN A 29 -6.48 -20.30 20.48
C ASN A 29 -7.85 -20.36 19.76
N LEU A 30 -7.93 -19.82 18.55
CA LEU A 30 -9.14 -19.80 17.72
C LEU A 30 -9.20 -20.91 16.68
N HIS A 31 -8.15 -21.72 16.56
CA HIS A 31 -8.11 -22.89 15.68
C HIS A 31 -7.97 -24.19 16.49
N SER A 32 -8.37 -25.31 15.88
CA SER A 32 -8.22 -26.64 16.48
C SER A 32 -6.74 -27.03 16.61
N SER A 33 -6.36 -27.66 17.72
CA SER A 33 -5.01 -28.19 17.94
C SER A 33 -4.64 -29.34 17.02
N ASP A 34 -5.64 -29.96 16.38
CA ASP A 34 -5.46 -31.14 15.54
C ASP A 34 -5.22 -30.79 14.06
N ILE A 35 -5.11 -29.49 13.74
CA ILE A 35 -4.91 -29.03 12.37
C ILE A 35 -3.51 -29.35 11.86
N SER A 36 -3.46 -29.96 10.68
CA SER A 36 -2.23 -30.16 9.93
C SER A 36 -2.00 -29.02 8.94
N PHE A 37 -1.14 -28.08 9.29
CA PHE A 37 -0.73 -27.00 8.37
C PHE A 37 -0.03 -27.54 7.12
N GLN A 38 0.64 -28.67 7.22
CA GLN A 38 1.24 -29.33 6.06
C GLN A 38 0.17 -29.82 5.08
N HIS A 39 -0.93 -30.39 5.60
CA HIS A 39 -2.06 -30.78 4.77
C HIS A 39 -2.68 -29.58 4.06
N ILE A 40 -2.91 -28.47 4.78
CA ILE A 40 -3.41 -27.21 4.21
C ILE A 40 -2.47 -26.70 3.09
N LEU A 41 -1.17 -26.69 3.33
CA LEU A 41 -0.19 -26.23 2.33
C LEU A 41 -0.19 -27.14 1.09
N ASP A 42 -0.22 -28.45 1.26
CA ASP A 42 -0.21 -29.39 0.14
C ASP A 42 -1.53 -29.43 -0.64
N ASP A 43 -2.65 -29.22 0.04
CA ASP A 43 -3.96 -29.07 -0.58
C ASP A 43 -4.05 -27.76 -1.37
N SER A 44 -3.58 -26.64 -0.83
CA SER A 44 -3.67 -25.32 -1.46
C SER A 44 -3.03 -25.26 -2.85
N LYS A 45 -1.94 -26.00 -3.05
CA LYS A 45 -1.23 -26.12 -4.34
C LYS A 45 -2.07 -26.81 -5.41
N LYS A 46 -3.10 -27.56 -5.01
CA LYS A 46 -4.03 -28.26 -5.90
C LYS A 46 -5.27 -27.42 -6.21
N GLN A 47 -5.59 -26.46 -5.34
CA GLN A 47 -6.82 -25.67 -5.45
C GLN A 47 -6.76 -24.63 -6.58
N ILE A 48 -5.60 -24.02 -6.80
CA ILE A 48 -5.39 -23.01 -7.84
C ILE A 48 -4.19 -23.40 -8.71
N PRO A 49 -4.32 -23.45 -10.05
CA PRO A 49 -3.20 -23.75 -10.94
C PRO A 49 -2.07 -22.72 -10.78
N THR A 50 -0.83 -23.20 -10.68
CA THR A 50 0.39 -22.40 -10.47
C THR A 50 0.42 -21.57 -9.18
N PHE A 51 -0.44 -21.89 -8.21
CA PHE A 51 -0.44 -21.20 -6.92
C PHE A 51 0.78 -21.55 -6.09
N ASN A 52 1.46 -20.51 -5.63
CA ASN A 52 2.60 -20.58 -4.74
C ASN A 52 2.27 -19.82 -3.45
N GLY A 53 1.89 -20.56 -2.42
CA GLY A 53 1.59 -19.99 -1.10
C GLY A 53 2.83 -19.38 -0.45
N THR A 54 2.75 -18.10 -0.10
CA THR A 54 3.86 -17.33 0.48
C THR A 54 3.64 -17.04 1.97
N PHE A 55 2.39 -16.83 2.38
CA PHE A 55 2.07 -16.40 3.73
C PHE A 55 0.76 -16.99 4.21
N LEU A 56 0.74 -17.48 5.45
CA LEU A 56 -0.43 -18.07 6.11
C LEU A 56 -0.90 -17.16 7.24
N VAL A 57 -2.18 -16.80 7.19
CA VAL A 57 -2.87 -16.00 8.22
C VAL A 57 -3.68 -16.94 9.10
N MET A 58 -3.44 -16.84 10.40
CA MET A 58 -4.23 -17.51 11.43
C MET A 58 -5.45 -16.65 11.77
N PRO A 59 -6.59 -17.26 12.16
CA PRO A 59 -7.77 -16.50 12.56
C PRO A 59 -7.44 -15.63 13.77
N LEU A 60 -7.62 -14.32 13.61
CA LEU A 60 -7.46 -13.33 14.67
C LEU A 60 -8.80 -13.08 15.38
N GLU A 61 -9.92 -13.30 14.67
CA GLU A 61 -11.28 -13.11 15.17
C GLU A 61 -12.13 -14.40 15.12
N PRO A 62 -13.22 -14.49 15.93
CA PRO A 62 -14.05 -15.70 16.01
C PRO A 62 -14.80 -16.09 14.74
N ASP A 63 -14.90 -15.22 13.75
CA ASP A 63 -15.54 -15.41 12.45
C ASP A 63 -14.53 -15.63 11.31
N GLU A 64 -13.27 -15.23 11.50
CA GLU A 64 -12.19 -15.49 10.54
C GLU A 64 -11.82 -16.98 10.47
N ASN A 65 -11.21 -17.36 9.35
CA ASN A 65 -10.72 -18.70 9.04
C ASN A 65 -9.21 -18.69 8.75
N ILE A 66 -8.61 -19.86 8.54
CA ILE A 66 -7.20 -19.92 8.14
C ILE A 66 -7.12 -19.56 6.66
N THR A 67 -6.31 -18.56 6.30
CA THR A 67 -6.18 -18.11 4.91
C THR A 67 -4.73 -18.15 4.47
N LEU A 68 -4.46 -18.84 3.36
CA LEU A 68 -3.15 -18.86 2.72
C LEU A 68 -3.14 -17.90 1.54
N PHE A 69 -2.24 -16.93 1.58
CA PHE A 69 -1.99 -15.96 0.51
C PHE A 69 -0.87 -16.45 -0.39
N GLY A 70 -0.95 -16.11 -1.66
CA GLY A 70 0.10 -16.50 -2.60
C GLY A 70 0.05 -15.85 -3.97
N GLU A 71 1.08 -16.20 -4.74
CA GLU A 71 1.27 -15.80 -6.12
C GLU A 71 0.70 -16.83 -7.08
N VAL A 72 0.35 -16.38 -8.27
CA VAL A 72 0.01 -17.23 -9.41
C VAL A 72 0.76 -16.71 -10.63
N ASP A 73 1.06 -17.60 -11.57
CA ASP A 73 1.65 -17.18 -12.85
C ASP A 73 0.64 -16.33 -13.62
N THR A 74 1.04 -15.09 -13.90
CA THR A 74 0.24 -14.08 -14.59
C THR A 74 1.11 -13.24 -15.50
N SER A 75 0.55 -12.80 -16.63
CA SER A 75 1.24 -11.90 -17.57
C SER A 75 1.31 -10.46 -17.07
N ASN A 76 0.55 -10.11 -16.03
CA ASN A 76 0.54 -8.76 -15.47
C ASN A 76 1.64 -8.60 -14.39
N PRO A 77 2.69 -7.81 -14.64
CA PRO A 77 3.78 -7.60 -13.67
C PRO A 77 3.35 -6.81 -12.42
N LEU A 78 2.17 -6.17 -12.47
CA LEU A 78 1.62 -5.38 -11.38
C LEU A 78 0.78 -6.19 -10.39
N THR A 79 0.45 -7.45 -10.70
CA THR A 79 -0.28 -8.33 -9.77
C THR A 79 0.53 -8.57 -8.50
N SER A 80 -0.04 -8.31 -7.34
CA SER A 80 0.63 -8.44 -6.05
C SER A 80 0.83 -9.90 -5.64
N GLU A 81 1.82 -10.11 -4.77
CA GLU A 81 2.11 -11.39 -4.11
C GLU A 81 1.03 -11.88 -3.14
N TYR A 82 0.05 -11.03 -2.82
CA TYR A 82 -1.10 -11.32 -1.95
C TYR A 82 -2.43 -11.29 -2.72
N ALA A 83 -2.38 -11.33 -4.06
CA ALA A 83 -3.57 -11.17 -4.89
C ALA A 83 -4.49 -12.40 -4.89
N ASN A 84 -3.97 -13.55 -4.45
CA ASN A 84 -4.68 -14.83 -4.47
C ASN A 84 -4.72 -15.43 -3.08
N THR A 85 -5.84 -16.04 -2.74
CA THR A 85 -6.02 -16.71 -1.46
C THR A 85 -6.74 -18.05 -1.57
N VAL A 86 -6.41 -18.95 -0.65
CA VAL A 86 -7.13 -20.19 -0.41
C VAL A 86 -7.47 -20.23 1.07
N SER A 87 -8.75 -20.35 1.39
CA SER A 87 -9.24 -20.33 2.79
C SER A 87 -9.66 -21.72 3.25
N TYR A 88 -9.43 -22.00 4.53
CA TYR A 88 -9.64 -23.28 5.18
C TYR A 88 -10.36 -23.12 6.51
N ASP A 89 -11.26 -24.04 6.82
CA ASP A 89 -11.97 -24.06 8.09
C ASP A 89 -10.99 -24.24 9.26
N LYS A 90 -11.12 -23.38 10.27
CA LYS A 90 -10.21 -23.37 11.43
C LYS A 90 -10.43 -24.47 12.45
N GLN A 91 -11.47 -25.30 12.30
CA GLN A 91 -11.72 -26.45 13.16
C GLN A 91 -11.41 -27.76 12.45
N THR A 92 -11.84 -27.90 11.19
CA THR A 92 -11.70 -29.15 10.43
C THR A 92 -10.46 -29.17 9.53
N GLY A 93 -9.95 -28.00 9.12
CA GLY A 93 -8.90 -27.89 8.10
C GLY A 93 -9.39 -28.21 6.68
N GLU A 94 -10.71 -28.24 6.46
CA GLU A 94 -11.30 -28.45 5.14
C GLU A 94 -11.22 -27.17 4.30
N HIS A 95 -11.07 -27.35 2.99
CA HIS A 95 -11.07 -26.26 2.03
C HIS A 95 -12.43 -25.56 1.99
N LEU A 96 -12.43 -24.22 1.95
CA LEU A 96 -13.64 -23.41 1.91
C LEU A 96 -13.77 -22.65 0.58
N THR A 97 -12.85 -21.73 0.31
CA THR A 97 -12.97 -20.79 -0.81
C THR A 97 -11.64 -20.52 -1.49
N ASN A 98 -11.70 -20.24 -2.78
CA ASN A 98 -10.58 -19.79 -3.60
C ASN A 98 -10.84 -18.38 -4.08
N TRP A 99 -9.79 -17.55 -4.06
CA TRP A 99 -9.77 -16.25 -4.68
C TRP A 99 -8.59 -16.20 -5.65
N ASP A 100 -8.88 -16.17 -6.95
CA ASP A 100 -7.87 -16.06 -8.01
C ASP A 100 -8.03 -14.73 -8.76
N ILE A 101 -6.98 -13.91 -8.74
CA ILE A 101 -6.94 -12.60 -9.38
C ILE A 101 -7.14 -12.66 -10.91
N ARG A 102 -6.90 -13.82 -11.52
CA ARG A 102 -7.06 -14.06 -12.97
C ARG A 102 -8.53 -14.23 -13.36
N GLU A 103 -9.38 -14.64 -12.42
CA GLU A 103 -10.80 -14.91 -12.66
C GLU A 103 -11.71 -13.75 -12.27
N VAL A 104 -11.22 -12.80 -11.47
CA VAL A 104 -11.99 -11.61 -11.06
C VAL A 104 -12.02 -10.55 -12.16
N GLY A 105 -13.01 -9.64 -12.06
CA GLY A 105 -13.15 -8.53 -12.99
C GLY A 105 -11.95 -7.56 -12.98
N ILE A 106 -11.74 -6.88 -14.11
CA ILE A 106 -10.61 -5.94 -14.34
C ILE A 106 -10.48 -4.88 -13.22
N GLY A 107 -11.60 -4.44 -12.63
CA GLY A 107 -11.59 -3.49 -11.52
C GLY A 107 -10.76 -3.98 -10.33
N TRP A 108 -10.90 -5.25 -9.94
CA TRP A 108 -10.14 -5.87 -8.86
C TRP A 108 -8.66 -6.01 -9.21
N GLN A 109 -8.34 -6.33 -10.47
CA GLN A 109 -6.95 -6.39 -10.94
C GLN A 109 -6.25 -5.02 -10.87
N VAL A 110 -6.98 -3.95 -11.21
CA VAL A 110 -6.47 -2.57 -11.10
C VAL A 110 -6.24 -2.18 -9.64
N ILE A 111 -7.18 -2.52 -8.77
CA ILE A 111 -7.06 -2.26 -7.32
C ILE A 111 -5.86 -3.00 -6.75
N ASP A 112 -5.69 -4.29 -7.05
CA ASP A 112 -4.53 -5.07 -6.59
C ASP A 112 -3.20 -4.48 -7.08
N SER A 113 -3.16 -4.01 -8.34
CA SER A 113 -1.99 -3.36 -8.93
C SER A 113 -1.54 -2.11 -8.16
N PHE A 114 -2.43 -1.45 -7.41
CA PHE A 114 -2.07 -0.28 -6.62
C PHE A 114 -1.05 -0.61 -5.52
N ARG A 115 -1.03 -1.83 -5.00
CA ARG A 115 -0.08 -2.25 -3.97
C ARG A 115 1.35 -2.24 -4.50
N LYS A 116 1.64 -2.99 -5.56
CA LYS A 116 2.97 -2.99 -6.20
C LYS A 116 3.38 -1.60 -6.70
N LEU A 117 2.43 -0.81 -7.19
CA LEU A 117 2.68 0.56 -7.64
C LEU A 117 2.97 1.52 -6.48
N HIS A 118 2.31 1.35 -5.33
CA HIS A 118 2.52 2.17 -4.14
C HIS A 118 3.94 2.03 -3.61
N PHE A 119 4.43 0.81 -3.51
CA PHE A 119 5.79 0.53 -3.06
C PHE A 119 6.84 0.66 -4.18
N GLY A 120 6.41 0.64 -5.45
CA GLY A 120 7.28 0.90 -6.59
C GLY A 120 8.31 -0.20 -6.89
N TYR A 121 8.03 -1.47 -6.56
CA TYR A 121 8.95 -2.60 -6.81
C TYR A 121 8.57 -3.48 -8.01
N PHE A 122 7.65 -3.04 -8.87
CA PHE A 122 7.16 -3.82 -10.01
C PHE A 122 8.18 -4.04 -11.13
N ALA A 123 9.19 -3.17 -11.29
CA ALA A 123 10.26 -3.32 -12.28
C ALA A 123 11.63 -3.47 -11.60
N GLY A 124 11.66 -4.04 -10.40
CA GLY A 124 12.87 -4.26 -9.63
C GLY A 124 13.59 -2.95 -9.29
N LEU A 125 14.86 -2.83 -9.68
CA LEU A 125 15.68 -1.67 -9.34
C LEU A 125 15.28 -0.41 -10.11
N ILE A 126 14.85 -0.55 -11.37
CA ILE A 126 14.51 0.58 -12.24
C ILE A 126 13.33 1.37 -11.65
N SER A 127 12.26 0.66 -11.24
CA SER A 127 11.08 1.32 -10.64
C SER A 127 11.43 2.01 -9.32
N LYS A 128 12.29 1.40 -8.50
CA LYS A 128 12.76 2.00 -7.23
C LYS A 128 13.54 3.29 -7.46
N ILE A 129 14.44 3.32 -8.45
CA ILE A 129 15.20 4.54 -8.79
C ILE A 129 14.25 5.64 -9.26
N LEU A 130 13.32 5.31 -10.16
CA LEU A 130 12.35 6.27 -10.66
C LEU A 130 11.47 6.83 -9.52
N TRP A 131 11.00 5.96 -8.62
CA TRP A 131 10.18 6.36 -7.46
C TRP A 131 10.98 7.21 -6.48
N CYS A 132 12.27 6.94 -6.29
CA CYS A 132 13.16 7.78 -5.47
C CYS A 132 13.28 9.19 -6.06
N VAL A 133 13.50 9.32 -7.37
CA VAL A 133 13.59 10.62 -8.04
C VAL A 133 12.28 11.40 -7.93
N ILE A 134 11.16 10.75 -8.19
CA ILE A 134 9.83 11.36 -8.06
C ILE A 134 9.56 11.76 -6.60
N GLY A 135 9.90 10.90 -5.64
CA GLY A 135 9.74 11.14 -4.21
C GLY A 135 10.63 12.27 -3.66
N LEU A 136 11.80 12.51 -4.26
CA LEU A 136 12.69 13.62 -3.92
C LEU A 136 12.30 14.95 -4.60
N SER A 137 11.43 14.90 -5.62
CA SER A 137 11.01 16.11 -6.34
C SER A 137 10.40 17.19 -5.43
N PRO A 138 9.60 16.91 -4.39
CA PRO A 138 9.07 17.95 -3.50
C PRO A 138 10.18 18.64 -2.70
N VAL A 139 11.21 17.91 -2.29
CA VAL A 139 12.37 18.47 -1.58
C VAL A 139 13.14 19.41 -2.50
N TRP A 140 13.36 18.99 -3.75
CA TRP A 140 14.00 19.83 -4.77
C TRP A 140 13.19 21.09 -5.06
N LEU A 141 11.88 20.96 -5.24
CA LEU A 141 10.96 22.07 -5.48
C LEU A 141 10.87 23.02 -4.29
N ALA A 142 10.88 22.50 -3.06
CA ALA A 142 10.93 23.31 -1.84
C ALA A 142 12.24 24.10 -1.76
N GLY A 143 13.38 23.46 -2.06
CA GLY A 143 14.68 24.13 -2.10
C GLY A 143 14.76 25.25 -3.13
N THR A 144 14.31 25.00 -4.36
CA THR A 144 14.27 26.03 -5.41
C THR A 144 13.27 27.14 -5.10
N GLY A 145 12.09 26.81 -4.55
CA GLY A 145 11.11 27.77 -4.08
C GLY A 145 11.66 28.69 -2.98
N PHE A 146 12.36 28.11 -2.00
CA PHE A 146 13.01 28.87 -0.92
C PHE A 146 14.12 29.78 -1.46
N TYR A 147 14.95 29.29 -2.38
CA TYR A 147 15.99 30.09 -3.04
C TYR A 147 15.40 31.29 -3.81
N LEU A 148 14.34 31.07 -4.60
CA LEU A 148 13.64 32.12 -5.33
C LEU A 148 12.98 33.14 -4.38
N TRP A 149 12.38 32.67 -3.29
CA TRP A 149 11.82 33.55 -2.26
C TRP A 149 12.88 34.46 -1.64
N PHE A 150 14.04 33.89 -1.29
CA PHE A 150 15.13 34.63 -0.67
C PHE A 150 15.76 35.67 -1.61
N THR A 151 16.03 35.30 -2.86
CA THR A 151 16.58 36.22 -3.88
C THR A 151 15.60 37.36 -4.18
N ARG A 152 14.29 37.07 -4.30
CA ARG A 152 13.25 38.10 -4.47
C ARG A 152 13.17 39.05 -3.28
N ARG A 153 13.31 38.54 -2.04
CA ARG A 153 13.31 39.38 -0.83
C ARG A 153 14.50 40.34 -0.80
N ARG A 154 15.70 39.87 -1.17
CA ARG A 154 16.89 40.73 -1.30
C ARG A 154 16.70 41.82 -2.36
N ARG A 155 16.22 41.46 -3.56
CA ARG A 155 15.95 42.43 -4.64
C ARG A 155 14.93 43.49 -4.23
N LYS A 156 13.86 43.12 -3.51
CA LYS A 156 12.88 44.08 -2.96
C LYS A 156 13.51 45.05 -1.94
N LYS A 157 14.37 44.56 -1.05
CA LYS A 157 15.09 45.44 -0.10
C LYS A 157 16.03 46.40 -0.82
N HIS A 158 16.79 45.93 -1.82
CA HIS A 158 17.66 46.79 -2.62
C HIS A 158 16.88 47.85 -3.42
N SER A 159 15.75 47.49 -4.03
CA SER A 159 14.93 48.45 -4.77
C SER A 159 14.28 49.49 -3.85
N GLN A 160 13.83 49.09 -2.65
CA GLN A 160 13.34 50.02 -1.63
C GLN A 160 14.44 51.01 -1.19
N LYS A 161 15.66 50.52 -0.92
CA LYS A 161 16.81 51.37 -0.55
C LYS A 161 17.17 52.36 -1.66
N ASN A 162 17.21 51.91 -2.92
CA ASN A 162 17.49 52.79 -4.06
C ASN A 162 16.40 53.85 -4.26
N ARG A 163 15.12 53.51 -4.07
CA ARG A 163 14.00 54.47 -4.14
C ARG A 163 14.07 55.50 -3.01
N PHE A 164 14.45 55.09 -1.80
CA PHE A 164 14.65 56.00 -0.66
C PHE A 164 15.79 56.99 -0.94
N ASN A 165 16.97 56.49 -1.36
CA ASN A 165 18.12 57.32 -1.69
C ASN A 165 17.79 58.34 -2.80
N LYS A 166 17.13 57.92 -3.88
CA LYS A 166 16.74 58.83 -4.99
C LYS A 166 15.77 59.94 -4.55
N ARG A 167 14.88 59.66 -3.59
CA ARG A 167 13.96 60.67 -3.03
C ARG A 167 14.68 61.65 -2.11
N SER A 168 15.69 61.18 -1.37
CA SER A 168 16.51 62.04 -0.50
C SER A 168 17.35 63.02 -1.33
N THR A 169 17.97 62.56 -2.42
CA THR A 169 18.80 63.40 -3.29
C THR A 169 18.00 64.40 -4.11
N ALA A 170 16.71 64.15 -4.36
CA ALA A 170 15.83 65.08 -5.09
C ALA A 170 15.19 66.16 -4.19
N ARG A 171 15.37 66.07 -2.87
CA ARG A 171 14.85 67.03 -1.88
C ARG A 171 15.93 67.92 -1.27
N ALA A 172 17.20 67.63 -1.53
CA ALA A 172 18.35 68.45 -1.17
C ALA A 172 18.71 69.35 -2.36
#